data_AF-A0A518DTY0-F1
#
_entry.id   AF-A0A518DTY0-F1
#
_cell.length_a   1.000
_cell.length_b   1.000
_cell.length_c   1.000
_cell.angle_alpha   90.00
_cell.angle_beta   90.00
_cell.angle_gamma   90.00
#
_symmetry.space_group_name_H-M   'P 1'
#
loop_
_entity.id
_entity.type
_entity.pdbx_description
1 polymer ?
#
loop_
_entity_poly.entity_id
_entity_poly.type
_entity_poly.pdbx_seq_one_letter_code
_entity_poly.pdbx_strand_id
1 'polypeptide(L)'
;MTSDLADWRQLPAIARGRAWSLQVLQTFRQALEHECADSAVVAVAASGSLGRWEARPGSDCDTIVLVQNDASVSDREQAMACVNRAVGSTPLIASKPQGVFATPVSLAELVVPAARGQIDESLPLYGKRIQLLLDSQPAVGDAAYGATLDAILEWWSHGFVQEESGKRWTALLNDVVRYWRSYCVSRQWDFSPAGGGWLPRDIKLRHSRLLMCAAMLALLGKTGQLPRGQRGWLLDRLADPPLERLARMYEAFDEREQFFTLATCYDRFLAALENETLQTEWAAALPQGPGDLGQAPASYRQMKENADRFKEEIARFFLARHQVWPRFIERLLL
;
A
#
# COMPACT_ATOMS: atom_id res chain seq x y z
N MET A 1 -1.31 -18.88 1.86
CA MET A 1 -0.60 -19.67 0.83
C MET A 1 0.16 -18.73 -0.08
N THR A 2 1.49 -18.73 0.01
CA THR A 2 2.38 -18.05 -0.95
C THR A 2 2.06 -18.55 -2.37
N SER A 3 1.89 -17.67 -3.36
CA SER A 3 1.72 -18.17 -4.73
C SER A 3 3.01 -18.84 -5.20
N ASP A 4 2.93 -20.11 -5.58
CA ASP A 4 4.02 -20.88 -6.22
C ASP A 4 4.48 -20.28 -7.56
N LEU A 5 3.82 -19.21 -8.02
CA LEU A 5 4.09 -18.49 -9.26
C LEU A 5 5.47 -17.87 -9.36
N ALA A 6 5.95 -17.30 -8.27
CA ALA A 6 7.14 -16.49 -8.28
C ALA A 6 8.26 -17.27 -7.61
N ASP A 7 9.19 -17.73 -8.44
CA ASP A 7 10.47 -18.21 -7.94
C ASP A 7 11.26 -16.99 -7.44
N TRP A 8 10.90 -16.50 -6.26
CA TRP A 8 11.50 -15.31 -5.65
C TRP A 8 13.02 -15.43 -5.53
N ARG A 9 13.58 -16.65 -5.58
CA ARG A 9 15.03 -16.88 -5.62
C ARG A 9 15.71 -16.21 -6.83
N GLN A 10 14.98 -15.99 -7.93
CA GLN A 10 15.48 -15.26 -9.10
C GLN A 10 15.37 -13.73 -8.95
N LEU A 11 14.74 -13.26 -7.88
CA LEU A 11 14.47 -11.87 -7.56
C LEU A 11 15.04 -11.56 -6.16
N PRO A 12 16.37 -11.43 -6.05
CA PRO A 12 17.06 -11.52 -4.77
C PRO A 12 16.75 -10.38 -3.80
N ALA A 13 16.49 -9.15 -4.27
CA ALA A 13 16.12 -8.04 -3.39
C ALA A 13 14.70 -8.22 -2.84
N ILE A 14 13.76 -8.66 -3.67
CA ILE A 14 12.41 -9.04 -3.23
C ILE A 14 12.48 -10.15 -2.19
N ALA A 15 13.24 -11.23 -2.47
CA ALA A 15 13.36 -12.36 -1.54
C ALA A 15 13.94 -11.95 -0.18
N ARG A 16 15.00 -11.11 -0.18
CA ARG A 16 15.61 -10.59 1.05
C ARG A 16 14.64 -9.70 1.83
N GLY A 17 14.05 -8.71 1.16
CA GLY A 17 13.09 -7.79 1.79
C GLY A 17 11.90 -8.52 2.40
N ARG A 18 11.39 -9.54 1.70
CA ARG A 18 10.31 -10.40 2.19
C ARG A 18 10.71 -11.17 3.44
N ALA A 19 11.81 -11.91 3.37
CA ALA A 19 12.29 -12.71 4.48
C ALA A 19 12.52 -11.85 5.74
N TRP A 20 13.18 -10.70 5.55
CA TRP A 20 13.44 -9.76 6.62
C TRP A 20 12.15 -9.16 7.20
N SER A 21 11.23 -8.72 6.35
CA SER A 21 9.95 -8.13 6.79
C SER A 21 9.11 -9.11 7.60
N LEU A 22 9.03 -10.37 7.16
CA LEU A 22 8.28 -11.41 7.88
C LEU A 22 8.92 -11.72 9.24
N GLN A 23 10.25 -11.80 9.30
CA GLN A 23 10.97 -11.99 10.56
C GLN A 23 10.72 -10.83 11.53
N VAL A 24 10.86 -9.59 11.06
CA VAL A 24 10.64 -8.40 11.89
C VAL A 24 9.17 -8.25 12.30
N LEU A 25 8.23 -8.58 11.42
CA LEU A 25 6.80 -8.57 11.74
C LEU A 25 6.48 -9.59 12.84
N GLN A 26 7.15 -10.75 12.86
CA GLN A 26 7.01 -11.72 13.95
C GLN A 26 7.53 -11.18 15.28
N THR A 27 8.71 -10.55 15.31
CA THR A 27 9.21 -9.88 16.52
C THR A 27 8.28 -8.76 16.96
N PHE A 28 7.79 -7.95 16.02
CA PHE A 28 6.87 -6.86 16.30
C PHE A 28 5.55 -7.35 16.88
N ARG A 29 4.99 -8.44 16.33
CA ARG A 29 3.80 -9.11 16.86
C ARG A 29 3.97 -9.51 18.32
N GLN A 30 5.06 -10.19 18.65
CA GLN A 30 5.34 -10.63 20.03
C GLN A 30 5.45 -9.43 20.99
N ALA A 31 6.10 -8.35 20.55
CA ALA A 31 6.20 -7.13 21.34
C ALA A 31 4.83 -6.45 21.53
N LEU A 32 3.99 -6.41 20.49
CA LEU A 32 2.63 -5.85 20.57
C LEU A 32 1.73 -6.64 21.53
N GLU A 33 1.76 -7.98 21.45
CA GLU A 33 0.99 -8.85 22.35
C GLU A 33 1.35 -8.63 23.82
N HIS A 34 2.61 -8.28 24.11
CA HIS A 34 3.06 -7.95 25.46
C HIS A 34 2.73 -6.50 25.85
N GLU A 35 3.17 -5.53 25.06
CA GLU A 35 3.10 -4.10 25.38
C GLU A 35 1.67 -3.54 25.40
N CYS A 36 0.78 -4.12 24.58
CA CYS A 36 -0.59 -3.61 24.39
C CYS A 36 -1.67 -4.51 25.00
N ALA A 37 -1.31 -5.51 25.82
CA ALA A 37 -2.25 -6.47 26.41
C ALA A 37 -3.43 -5.83 27.16
N ASP A 38 -3.15 -4.78 27.94
CA ASP A 38 -4.13 -4.05 28.76
C ASP A 38 -4.54 -2.70 28.14
N SER A 39 -4.47 -2.58 26.81
CA SER A 39 -4.82 -1.35 26.09
C SER A 39 -6.14 -1.48 25.33
N ALA A 40 -6.68 -0.35 24.85
CA ALA A 40 -7.86 -0.34 23.98
C ALA A 40 -7.58 -0.80 22.53
N VAL A 41 -6.38 -1.28 22.22
CA VAL A 41 -5.99 -1.77 20.89
C VAL A 41 -6.75 -3.04 20.56
N VAL A 42 -7.48 -3.05 19.45
CA VAL A 42 -8.17 -4.26 18.93
C VAL A 42 -7.40 -4.91 17.79
N ALA A 43 -6.62 -4.13 17.04
CA ALA A 43 -5.74 -4.61 16.00
C ALA A 43 -4.68 -3.55 15.66
N VAL A 44 -3.54 -4.02 15.14
CA VAL A 44 -2.53 -3.15 14.55
C VAL A 44 -2.23 -3.69 13.16
N ALA A 45 -2.37 -2.84 12.16
CA ALA A 45 -1.98 -3.16 10.79
C ALA A 45 -0.65 -2.48 10.46
N ALA A 46 0.34 -3.27 10.05
CA ALA A 46 1.55 -2.75 9.43
C ALA A 46 1.19 -2.29 8.00
N SER A 47 1.60 -1.08 7.63
CA SER A 47 1.44 -0.49 6.30
C SER A 47 2.82 -0.16 5.75
N GLY A 48 2.91 0.56 4.63
CA GLY A 48 4.19 0.97 4.08
C GLY A 48 5.06 -0.21 3.66
N SER A 49 6.39 -0.08 3.77
CA SER A 49 7.30 -1.16 3.36
C SER A 49 7.10 -2.44 4.19
N LEU A 50 6.76 -2.34 5.48
CA LEU A 50 6.53 -3.53 6.31
C LEU A 50 5.27 -4.28 5.86
N GLY A 51 4.17 -3.56 5.61
CA GLY A 51 2.93 -4.15 5.07
C GLY A 51 3.09 -4.77 3.68
N ARG A 52 3.99 -4.23 2.84
CA ARG A 52 4.29 -4.82 1.51
C ARG A 52 5.33 -5.93 1.53
N TRP A 53 5.89 -6.25 2.69
CA TRP A 53 7.03 -7.17 2.84
C TRP A 53 8.30 -6.73 2.07
N GLU A 54 8.56 -5.43 2.08
CA GLU A 54 9.68 -4.77 1.42
C GLU A 54 10.57 -3.99 2.41
N ALA A 55 10.31 -4.14 3.71
CA ALA A 55 11.05 -3.45 4.74
C ALA A 55 12.49 -3.99 4.85
N ARG A 56 13.33 -3.13 5.39
CA ARG A 56 14.75 -3.35 5.64
C ARG A 56 15.17 -2.58 6.91
N PRO A 57 16.39 -2.81 7.44
CA PRO A 57 16.89 -2.02 8.58
C PRO A 57 16.76 -0.52 8.33
N GLY A 58 16.28 0.22 9.33
CA GLY A 58 16.04 1.66 9.21
C GLY A 58 14.81 2.06 8.39
N SER A 59 13.93 1.11 8.03
CA SER A 59 12.60 1.45 7.50
C SER A 59 11.69 2.01 8.59
N ASP A 60 10.79 2.89 8.19
CA ASP A 60 9.70 3.34 9.06
C ASP A 60 8.73 2.17 9.33
N CYS A 61 8.29 2.03 10.58
CA CYS A 61 7.18 1.17 11.00
C CYS A 61 5.88 1.96 10.89
N ASP A 62 5.37 2.05 9.67
CA ASP A 62 4.07 2.64 9.35
C ASP A 62 2.94 1.77 9.93
N THR A 63 2.22 2.25 10.94
CA THR A 63 1.16 1.48 11.62
C THR A 63 -0.20 2.17 11.61
N ILE A 64 -1.25 1.40 11.33
CA ILE A 64 -2.63 1.82 11.54
C ILE A 64 -3.12 1.10 12.80
N VAL A 65 -3.27 1.86 13.88
CA VAL A 65 -3.71 1.35 15.18
C VAL A 65 -5.23 1.44 15.26
N LEU A 66 -5.88 0.28 15.36
CA LEU A 66 -7.31 0.16 15.53
C LEU A 66 -7.63 0.03 17.02
N VAL A 67 -8.55 0.86 17.51
CA VAL A 67 -9.00 0.85 18.91
C VAL A 67 -10.51 0.57 19.01
N GLN A 68 -10.98 0.27 20.22
CA GLN A 68 -12.39 0.15 20.53
C GLN A 68 -13.18 1.43 20.16
N ASN A 69 -14.46 1.30 19.82
CA ASN A 69 -15.29 2.42 19.35
C ASN A 69 -15.53 3.49 20.43
N ASP A 70 -15.55 3.08 21.69
CA ASP A 70 -15.73 3.92 22.88
C ASP A 70 -14.41 4.35 23.52
N ALA A 71 -13.26 4.07 22.89
CA ALA A 71 -11.95 4.45 23.38
C ALA A 71 -11.83 5.98 23.56
N SER A 72 -11.53 6.39 24.79
CA SER A 72 -11.31 7.78 25.19
C SER A 72 -10.03 8.36 24.57
N VAL A 73 -9.80 9.66 24.76
CA VAL A 73 -8.54 10.30 24.35
C VAL A 73 -7.35 9.65 25.06
N SER A 74 -7.46 9.38 26.36
CA SER A 74 -6.41 8.71 27.14
C SER A 74 -6.12 7.30 26.63
N ASP A 75 -7.17 6.54 26.28
CA ASP A 75 -7.00 5.19 25.74
C ASP A 75 -6.23 5.19 24.41
N ARG A 76 -6.49 6.19 23.56
CA ARG A 76 -5.79 6.36 22.28
C ARG A 76 -4.34 6.77 22.47
N GLU A 77 -4.06 7.66 23.41
CA GLU A 77 -2.69 8.03 23.77
C GLU A 77 -1.92 6.80 24.29
N GLN A 78 -2.52 6.01 25.18
CA GLN A 78 -1.94 4.76 25.69
C GLN A 78 -1.72 3.72 24.59
N ALA A 79 -2.70 3.56 23.69
CA ALA A 79 -2.61 2.65 22.54
C ALA A 79 -1.42 3.04 21.63
N MET A 80 -1.28 4.31 21.29
CA MET A 80 -0.14 4.77 20.48
C MET A 80 1.18 4.60 21.24
N ALA A 81 1.21 4.88 22.54
CA ALA A 81 2.40 4.71 23.36
C ALA A 81 2.86 3.24 23.44
N CYS A 82 1.95 2.28 23.60
CA CYS A 82 2.31 0.86 23.64
C CYS A 82 2.83 0.37 22.28
N VAL A 83 2.20 0.78 21.18
CA VAL A 83 2.68 0.46 19.83
C VAL A 83 4.07 1.02 19.60
N ASN A 84 4.35 2.25 20.01
CA ASN A 84 5.68 2.85 19.89
C ASN A 84 6.75 2.13 20.74
N ARG A 85 6.40 1.64 21.95
CA ARG A 85 7.30 0.79 22.74
C ARG A 85 7.59 -0.52 22.02
N ALA A 86 6.57 -1.17 21.47
CA ALA A 86 6.74 -2.40 20.69
C ALA A 86 7.61 -2.19 19.44
N VAL A 87 7.50 -1.05 18.75
CA VAL A 87 8.40 -0.68 17.65
C VAL A 87 9.85 -0.56 18.15
N GLY A 88 10.06 -0.01 19.34
CA GLY A 88 11.38 0.11 19.96
C GLY A 88 12.10 -1.23 20.23
N SER A 89 11.37 -2.35 20.23
CA SER A 89 11.94 -3.71 20.30
C SER A 89 12.38 -4.26 18.94
N THR A 90 12.29 -3.47 17.87
CA THR A 90 12.59 -3.87 16.49
C THR A 90 13.66 -2.96 15.88
N PRO A 91 14.32 -3.36 14.78
CA PRO A 91 15.26 -2.49 14.04
C PRO A 91 14.56 -1.44 13.14
N LEU A 92 13.25 -1.20 13.35
CA LEU A 92 12.47 -0.21 12.61
C LEU A 92 12.46 1.13 13.31
N ILE A 93 12.13 2.17 12.56
CA ILE A 93 11.97 3.54 13.06
C ILE A 93 10.49 3.78 13.31
N ALA A 94 10.12 4.39 14.43
CA ALA A 94 8.72 4.77 14.67
C ALA A 94 8.18 5.68 13.57
N SER A 95 6.89 5.53 13.26
CA SER A 95 6.18 6.42 12.34
C SER A 95 6.35 7.89 12.75
N LYS A 96 6.30 8.77 11.75
CA LYS A 96 6.27 10.22 12.02
C LYS A 96 5.01 10.57 12.83
N PRO A 97 5.08 11.52 13.79
CA PRO A 97 3.95 11.92 14.63
C PRO A 97 2.85 12.71 13.89
N GLN A 98 2.91 12.78 12.57
CA GLN A 98 1.95 13.49 11.71
C GLN A 98 1.50 12.63 10.53
N GLY A 99 0.32 12.94 10.00
CA GLY A 99 -0.23 12.27 8.82
C GLY A 99 -1.07 11.05 9.17
N VAL A 100 -1.11 10.08 8.24
CA VAL A 100 -2.07 8.97 8.27
C VAL A 100 -1.87 8.05 9.48
N PHE A 101 -0.63 7.88 9.95
CA PHE A 101 -0.28 6.94 11.03
C PHE A 101 -0.23 7.58 12.42
N ALA A 102 -0.45 8.90 12.51
CA ALA A 102 -0.20 9.66 13.73
C ALA A 102 -1.13 9.34 14.90
N THR A 103 -2.37 8.91 14.58
CA THR A 103 -3.43 8.75 15.58
C THR A 103 -4.14 7.41 15.41
N PRO A 104 -4.46 6.71 16.52
CA PRO A 104 -5.35 5.56 16.47
C PRO A 104 -6.75 5.94 16.00
N VAL A 105 -7.45 4.96 15.43
CA VAL A 105 -8.80 5.15 14.89
C VAL A 105 -9.69 3.97 15.29
N SER A 106 -10.98 4.22 15.48
CA SER A 106 -11.97 3.17 15.66
C SER A 106 -12.61 2.74 14.34
N LEU A 107 -13.26 1.57 14.33
CA LEU A 107 -14.03 1.14 13.17
C LEU A 107 -15.16 2.13 12.85
N ALA A 108 -15.88 2.63 13.86
CA ALA A 108 -16.99 3.56 13.68
C ALA A 108 -16.56 4.84 12.93
N GLU A 109 -15.37 5.38 13.22
CA GLU A 109 -14.80 6.53 12.53
C GLU A 109 -14.40 6.21 11.07
N LEU A 110 -13.97 4.97 10.80
CA LEU A 110 -13.59 4.53 9.47
C LEU A 110 -14.80 4.28 8.55
N VAL A 111 -16.02 4.13 9.07
CA VAL A 111 -17.20 3.81 8.24
C VAL A 111 -18.36 4.79 8.41
N VAL A 112 -18.07 6.05 8.78
CA VAL A 112 -19.08 7.12 8.89
C VAL A 112 -19.78 7.31 7.53
N PRO A 113 -21.10 7.08 7.40
CA PRO A 113 -21.80 7.17 6.12
C PRO A 113 -21.73 8.57 5.48
N ALA A 114 -21.79 9.62 6.30
CA ALA A 114 -21.78 11.01 5.85
C ALA A 114 -20.45 11.43 5.19
N ALA A 115 -19.33 10.74 5.48
CA ALA A 115 -18.04 11.03 4.87
C ALA A 115 -17.92 10.53 3.42
N ARG A 116 -18.82 9.65 2.98
CA ARG A 116 -18.70 8.97 1.68
C ARG A 116 -18.87 9.96 0.53
N GLY A 117 -17.86 10.00 -0.34
CA GLY A 117 -17.87 10.85 -1.53
C GLY A 117 -17.73 12.35 -1.26
N GLN A 118 -17.43 12.75 -0.01
CA GLN A 118 -17.17 14.14 0.31
C GLN A 118 -15.82 14.59 -0.26
N ILE A 119 -15.80 15.77 -0.86
CA ILE A 119 -14.58 16.35 -1.45
C ILE A 119 -13.60 16.75 -0.34
N ASP A 120 -14.11 17.31 0.76
CA ASP A 120 -13.40 17.81 1.92
C ASP A 120 -13.32 16.79 3.08
N GLU A 121 -13.46 15.50 2.75
CA GLU A 121 -13.28 14.41 3.69
C GLU A 121 -11.94 14.50 4.44
N SER A 122 -11.97 14.16 5.74
CA SER A 122 -10.78 14.15 6.61
C SER A 122 -9.64 13.31 6.02
N LEU A 123 -8.53 13.97 5.67
CA LEU A 123 -7.36 13.34 5.05
C LEU A 123 -6.79 12.15 5.86
N PRO A 124 -6.66 12.21 7.20
CA PRO A 124 -6.22 11.06 7.97
C PRO A 124 -7.16 9.86 7.86
N LEU A 125 -8.48 10.05 7.90
CA LEU A 125 -9.44 8.95 7.81
C LEU A 125 -9.49 8.35 6.40
N TYR A 126 -9.52 9.20 5.38
CA TYR A 126 -9.42 8.78 3.98
C TYR A 126 -8.13 8.00 3.72
N GLY A 127 -6.99 8.54 4.16
CA GLY A 127 -5.69 7.90 4.01
C GLY A 127 -5.61 6.54 4.70
N LYS A 128 -6.16 6.40 5.91
CA LYS A 128 -6.20 5.12 6.64
C LYS A 128 -7.05 4.09 5.92
N ARG A 129 -8.27 4.45 5.49
CA ARG A 129 -9.14 3.55 4.70
C ARG A 129 -8.42 3.04 3.45
N ILE A 130 -7.81 3.95 2.69
CA ILE A 130 -7.13 3.59 1.45
C ILE A 130 -5.90 2.71 1.73
N GLN A 131 -5.04 3.06 2.69
CA GLN A 131 -3.85 2.25 2.99
C GLN A 131 -4.17 0.88 3.57
N LEU A 132 -5.25 0.76 4.36
CA LEU A 132 -5.75 -0.53 4.81
C LEU A 132 -6.01 -1.47 3.62
N LEU A 133 -6.63 -0.95 2.55
CA LEU A 133 -6.86 -1.73 1.33
C LEU A 133 -5.62 -1.90 0.46
N LEU A 134 -4.79 -0.86 0.31
CA LEU A 134 -3.72 -0.86 -0.69
C LEU A 134 -2.51 -1.68 -0.27
N ASP A 135 -2.01 -1.51 0.96
CA ASP A 135 -0.67 -2.02 1.31
C ASP A 135 -0.48 -2.45 2.77
N SER A 136 -1.58 -2.71 3.49
CA SER A 136 -1.50 -3.15 4.89
C SER A 136 -1.54 -4.67 5.08
N GLN A 137 -0.99 -5.15 6.20
CA GLN A 137 -1.06 -6.52 6.70
C GLN A 137 -1.23 -6.52 8.23
N PRO A 138 -1.97 -7.49 8.83
CA PRO A 138 -2.17 -7.52 10.27
C PRO A 138 -0.87 -7.86 11.01
N ALA A 139 -0.48 -7.03 11.97
CA ALA A 139 0.57 -7.33 12.94
C ALA A 139 -0.01 -8.10 14.12
N VAL A 140 -1.15 -7.64 14.67
CA VAL A 140 -1.95 -8.32 15.71
C VAL A 140 -3.44 -8.08 15.46
N GLY A 141 -4.29 -8.94 16.03
CA GLY A 141 -5.75 -8.77 15.99
C GLY A 141 -6.35 -9.12 14.63
N ASP A 142 -5.91 -10.22 14.01
CA ASP A 142 -6.30 -10.64 12.65
C ASP A 142 -7.81 -10.64 12.42
N ALA A 143 -8.60 -11.08 13.41
CA ALA A 143 -10.07 -11.09 13.32
C ALA A 143 -10.66 -9.67 13.25
N ALA A 144 -10.21 -8.76 14.11
CA ALA A 144 -10.66 -7.36 14.11
C ALA A 144 -10.16 -6.60 12.87
N TYR A 145 -8.96 -6.90 12.40
CA TYR A 145 -8.43 -6.40 11.13
C TYR A 145 -9.28 -6.84 9.94
N GLY A 146 -9.57 -8.15 9.83
CA GLY A 146 -10.41 -8.70 8.77
C GLY A 146 -11.83 -8.14 8.78
N ALA A 147 -12.45 -8.03 9.97
CA ALA A 147 -13.75 -7.38 10.13
C ALA A 147 -13.73 -5.90 9.72
N THR A 148 -12.62 -5.20 10.00
CA THR A 148 -12.44 -3.80 9.59
C THR A 148 -12.36 -3.67 8.07
N LEU A 149 -11.59 -4.54 7.40
CA LEU A 149 -11.53 -4.55 5.94
C LEU A 149 -12.90 -4.85 5.31
N ASP A 150 -13.63 -5.85 5.82
CA ASP A 150 -14.97 -6.18 5.31
C ASP A 150 -15.94 -5.01 5.49
N ALA A 151 -15.94 -4.36 6.65
CA ALA A 151 -16.78 -3.20 6.93
C ALA A 151 -16.43 -1.98 6.06
N ILE A 152 -15.15 -1.74 5.77
CA ILE A 152 -14.69 -0.70 4.85
C ILE A 152 -15.14 -0.99 3.41
N LEU A 153 -15.00 -2.24 2.95
CA LEU A 153 -15.50 -2.66 1.64
C LEU A 153 -17.02 -2.53 1.58
N GLU A 154 -17.74 -2.94 2.64
CA GLU A 154 -19.18 -2.72 2.74
C GLU A 154 -19.52 -1.24 2.65
N TRP A 155 -18.76 -0.39 3.33
CA TRP A 155 -18.96 1.05 3.29
C TRP A 155 -18.82 1.62 1.87
N TRP A 156 -17.88 1.17 1.04
CA TRP A 156 -17.84 1.62 -0.36
C TRP A 156 -18.93 0.99 -1.24
N SER A 157 -19.32 -0.24 -0.94
CA SER A 157 -20.30 -0.96 -1.74
C SER A 157 -21.74 -0.53 -1.44
N HIS A 158 -22.03 -0.14 -0.20
CA HIS A 158 -23.34 0.23 0.34
C HIS A 158 -24.48 -0.68 -0.13
N GLY A 159 -24.28 -2.01 -0.04
CA GLY A 159 -25.24 -3.00 -0.57
C GLY A 159 -25.37 -3.06 -2.10
N PHE A 160 -24.91 -2.06 -2.87
CA PHE A 160 -25.02 -2.05 -4.33
C PHE A 160 -24.28 -3.20 -5.00
N VAL A 161 -23.12 -3.61 -4.45
CA VAL A 161 -22.30 -4.69 -5.03
C VAL A 161 -22.80 -6.08 -4.62
N GLN A 162 -23.76 -6.18 -3.68
CA GLN A 162 -24.17 -7.45 -3.08
C GLN A 162 -25.31 -8.17 -3.83
N GLU A 163 -26.16 -7.46 -4.57
CA GLU A 163 -27.47 -8.03 -4.96
C GLU A 163 -27.74 -8.13 -6.47
N GLU A 164 -27.03 -7.39 -7.34
CA GLU A 164 -27.29 -7.40 -8.78
C GLU A 164 -26.04 -7.58 -9.65
N SER A 165 -26.13 -8.49 -10.62
CA SER A 165 -25.11 -8.66 -11.66
C SER A 165 -24.90 -7.35 -12.42
N GLY A 166 -23.68 -6.80 -12.39
CA GLY A 166 -23.29 -5.61 -13.15
C GLY A 166 -23.04 -4.35 -12.32
N LYS A 167 -23.46 -4.30 -11.05
CA LYS A 167 -23.05 -3.27 -10.09
C LYS A 167 -21.60 -3.54 -9.63
N ARG A 168 -20.79 -2.48 -9.55
CA ARG A 168 -19.32 -2.57 -9.44
C ARG A 168 -18.80 -1.60 -8.38
N TRP A 169 -17.55 -1.81 -8.00
CA TRP A 169 -16.74 -0.97 -7.12
C TRP A 169 -16.38 0.42 -7.69
N THR A 170 -17.32 1.14 -8.33
CA THR A 170 -17.03 2.46 -8.95
C THR A 170 -16.57 3.48 -7.91
N ALA A 171 -17.24 3.55 -6.76
CA ALA A 171 -16.87 4.52 -5.72
C ALA A 171 -15.44 4.28 -5.22
N LEU A 172 -15.10 3.02 -4.95
CA LEU A 172 -13.76 2.62 -4.54
C LEU A 172 -12.73 2.82 -5.68
N LEU A 173 -13.09 2.52 -6.93
CA LEU A 173 -12.26 2.80 -8.10
C LEU A 173 -11.91 4.29 -8.18
N ASN A 174 -12.91 5.16 -8.07
CA ASN A 174 -12.74 6.61 -8.12
C ASN A 174 -11.87 7.10 -6.97
N ASP A 175 -12.02 6.55 -5.76
CA ASP A 175 -11.18 6.90 -4.62
C ASP A 175 -9.73 6.40 -4.78
N VAL A 176 -9.50 5.20 -5.33
CA VAL A 176 -8.13 4.75 -5.63
C VAL A 176 -7.47 5.68 -6.65
N VAL A 177 -8.20 6.11 -7.68
CA VAL A 177 -7.71 7.07 -8.67
C VAL A 177 -7.47 8.45 -8.04
N ARG A 178 -8.41 8.94 -7.21
CA ARG A 178 -8.28 10.19 -6.44
C ARG A 178 -7.02 10.16 -5.60
N TYR A 179 -6.82 9.11 -4.81
CA TYR A 179 -5.64 8.91 -3.99
C TYR A 179 -4.35 8.97 -4.83
N TRP A 180 -4.28 8.19 -5.91
CA TRP A 180 -3.10 8.15 -6.78
C TRP A 180 -2.76 9.52 -7.35
N ARG A 181 -3.76 10.21 -7.92
CA ARG A 181 -3.56 11.53 -8.54
C ARG A 181 -3.17 12.59 -7.52
N SER A 182 -3.81 12.61 -6.33
CA SER A 182 -3.42 13.51 -5.24
C SER A 182 -1.97 13.28 -4.82
N TYR A 183 -1.52 12.02 -4.74
CA TYR A 183 -0.14 11.70 -4.39
C TYR A 183 0.85 12.12 -5.49
N CYS A 184 0.53 11.90 -6.77
CA CYS A 184 1.35 12.37 -7.89
C CYS A 184 1.52 13.90 -7.88
N VAL A 185 0.42 14.64 -7.73
CA VAL A 185 0.44 16.11 -7.71
C VAL A 185 1.23 16.61 -6.50
N SER A 186 1.00 16.05 -5.31
CA SER A 186 1.75 16.42 -4.10
C SER A 186 3.26 16.23 -4.28
N ARG A 187 3.68 15.09 -4.85
CA ARG A 187 5.10 14.78 -5.07
C ARG A 187 5.74 15.62 -6.18
N GLN A 188 4.98 16.10 -7.14
CA GLN A 188 5.49 16.97 -8.20
C GLN A 188 6.03 18.30 -7.66
N TRP A 189 5.48 18.80 -6.54
CA TRP A 189 5.76 20.14 -6.03
C TRP A 189 6.48 20.17 -4.67
N ASP A 190 6.53 19.05 -3.95
CA ASP A 190 7.16 18.97 -2.64
C ASP A 190 8.68 18.68 -2.76
N PHE A 191 9.48 19.71 -3.01
CA PHE A 191 10.95 19.66 -3.05
C PHE A 191 11.62 19.77 -1.67
N SER A 192 10.86 19.62 -0.59
CA SER A 192 11.39 19.64 0.77
C SER A 192 12.56 18.64 0.94
N PRO A 193 13.63 19.02 1.67
CA PRO A 193 14.68 18.08 2.04
C PRO A 193 14.18 16.99 3.00
N ALA A 194 13.00 17.15 3.60
CA ALA A 194 12.44 16.19 4.53
C ALA A 194 12.23 14.81 3.89
N GLY A 195 12.61 13.75 4.62
CA GLY A 195 12.41 12.36 4.20
C GLY A 195 13.35 11.89 3.10
N GLY A 196 14.61 12.35 3.10
CA GLY A 196 15.65 11.91 2.18
C GLY A 196 15.71 12.68 0.85
N GLY A 197 15.03 13.82 0.77
CA GLY A 197 14.96 14.64 -0.44
C GLY A 197 13.92 14.17 -1.47
N TRP A 198 13.86 14.87 -2.59
CA TRP A 198 12.84 14.66 -3.62
C TRP A 198 13.07 13.37 -4.43
N LEU A 199 14.33 13.06 -4.81
CA LEU A 199 14.64 11.94 -5.71
C LEU A 199 14.22 10.56 -5.16
N PRO A 200 14.52 10.17 -3.90
CA PRO A 200 14.07 8.87 -3.38
C PRO A 200 12.54 8.79 -3.28
N ARG A 201 11.87 9.91 -3.00
CA ARG A 201 10.40 9.98 -2.92
C ARG A 201 9.75 9.83 -4.29
N ASP A 202 10.31 10.43 -5.33
CA ASP A 202 9.87 10.25 -6.72
C ASP A 202 10.09 8.80 -7.20
N ILE A 203 11.26 8.20 -6.93
CA ILE A 203 11.50 6.80 -7.29
C ILE A 203 10.52 5.84 -6.56
N LYS A 204 10.24 6.06 -5.27
CA LYS A 204 9.20 5.31 -4.54
C LYS A 204 7.79 5.53 -5.11
N LEU A 205 7.48 6.75 -5.56
CA LEU A 205 6.20 7.04 -6.21
C LEU A 205 6.02 6.20 -7.48
N ARG A 206 7.05 6.15 -8.34
CA ARG A 206 6.98 5.46 -9.64
C ARG A 206 7.00 3.94 -9.55
N HIS A 207 7.44 3.38 -8.42
CA HIS A 207 7.48 1.94 -8.19
C HIS A 207 6.45 1.50 -7.15
N SER A 208 6.74 1.61 -5.85
CA SER A 208 5.92 0.99 -4.79
C SER A 208 4.53 1.60 -4.66
N ARG A 209 4.38 2.92 -4.80
CA ARG A 209 3.06 3.57 -4.75
C ARG A 209 2.23 3.27 -6.00
N LEU A 210 2.88 3.15 -7.16
CA LEU A 210 2.20 2.70 -8.37
C LEU A 210 1.78 1.24 -8.25
N LEU A 211 2.65 0.36 -7.76
CA LEU A 211 2.40 -1.06 -7.57
C LEU A 211 1.13 -1.30 -6.74
N MET A 212 1.02 -0.65 -5.57
CA MET A 212 -0.14 -0.84 -4.69
C MET A 212 -1.44 -0.36 -5.33
N CYS A 213 -1.43 0.75 -6.08
CA CYS A 213 -2.60 1.21 -6.82
C CYS A 213 -2.93 0.26 -7.98
N ALA A 214 -1.95 -0.16 -8.77
CA ALA A 214 -2.12 -1.08 -9.89
C ALA A 214 -2.64 -2.45 -9.43
N ALA A 215 -2.13 -2.98 -8.32
CA ALA A 215 -2.61 -4.20 -7.71
C ALA A 215 -4.11 -4.11 -7.37
N MET A 216 -4.52 -3.04 -6.68
CA MET A 216 -5.92 -2.83 -6.34
C MET A 216 -6.80 -2.67 -7.58
N LEU A 217 -6.36 -1.87 -8.57
CA LEU A 217 -7.07 -1.69 -9.84
C LEU A 217 -7.25 -3.02 -10.59
N ALA A 218 -6.26 -3.90 -10.59
CA ALA A 218 -6.35 -5.20 -11.23
C ALA A 218 -7.38 -6.10 -10.51
N LEU A 219 -7.41 -6.08 -9.18
CA LEU A 219 -8.44 -6.77 -8.40
C LEU A 219 -9.84 -6.23 -8.73
N LEU A 220 -10.02 -4.91 -8.74
CA LEU A 220 -11.30 -4.29 -9.10
C LEU A 220 -11.73 -4.63 -10.54
N GLY A 221 -10.79 -4.65 -11.50
CA GLY A 221 -11.06 -5.12 -12.86
C GLY A 221 -11.58 -6.56 -12.86
N LYS A 222 -10.94 -7.45 -12.11
CA LYS A 222 -11.32 -8.86 -12.01
C LYS A 222 -12.68 -9.06 -11.33
N THR A 223 -13.00 -8.30 -10.27
CA THR A 223 -14.31 -8.41 -9.60
C THR A 223 -15.49 -8.17 -10.54
N GLY A 224 -15.31 -7.31 -11.57
CA GLY A 224 -16.35 -7.06 -12.57
C GLY A 224 -16.70 -8.27 -13.45
N GLN A 225 -15.93 -9.35 -13.39
CA GLN A 225 -16.19 -10.62 -14.08
C GLN A 225 -16.87 -11.65 -13.17
N LEU A 226 -16.94 -11.40 -11.87
CA LEU A 226 -17.51 -12.36 -10.92
C LEU A 226 -19.04 -12.18 -10.86
N PRO A 227 -19.81 -13.26 -11.06
CA PRO A 227 -21.26 -13.17 -11.04
C PRO A 227 -21.82 -12.82 -9.65
N ARG A 228 -21.19 -13.32 -8.58
CA ARG A 228 -21.56 -13.11 -7.18
C ARG A 228 -20.31 -13.19 -6.28
N GLY A 229 -20.44 -12.81 -5.01
CA GLY A 229 -19.38 -12.99 -4.01
C GLY A 229 -18.18 -12.05 -4.20
N GLN A 230 -18.36 -10.93 -4.92
CA GLN A 230 -17.29 -9.99 -5.25
C GLN A 230 -16.55 -9.46 -4.00
N ARG A 231 -17.31 -9.12 -2.93
CA ARG A 231 -16.75 -8.61 -1.68
C ARG A 231 -15.87 -9.64 -0.97
N GLY A 232 -16.37 -10.85 -0.78
CA GLY A 232 -15.61 -11.95 -0.16
C GLY A 232 -14.36 -12.28 -0.97
N TRP A 233 -14.49 -12.39 -2.30
CA TRP A 233 -13.34 -12.60 -3.18
C TRP A 233 -12.29 -11.49 -3.06
N LEU A 234 -12.72 -10.23 -3.01
CA LEU A 234 -11.81 -9.10 -2.86
C LEU A 234 -11.12 -9.14 -1.49
N LEU A 235 -11.86 -9.39 -0.42
CA LEU A 235 -11.32 -9.53 0.95
C LEU A 235 -10.24 -10.63 1.01
N ASP A 236 -10.48 -11.79 0.40
CA ASP A 236 -9.50 -12.88 0.34
C ASP A 236 -8.22 -12.50 -0.40
N ARG A 237 -8.29 -11.57 -1.37
CA ARG A 237 -7.11 -11.08 -2.12
C ARG A 237 -6.38 -9.96 -1.38
N LEU A 238 -7.04 -9.26 -0.46
CA LEU A 238 -6.39 -8.23 0.36
C LEU A 238 -5.39 -8.82 1.37
N ALA A 239 -5.53 -10.11 1.71
CA ALA A 239 -4.57 -10.85 2.53
C ALA A 239 -3.21 -11.06 1.85
N ASP A 240 -3.13 -10.94 0.53
CA ASP A 240 -1.85 -10.93 -0.19
C ASP A 240 -1.29 -9.48 -0.21
N PRO A 241 0.04 -9.27 -0.18
CA PRO A 241 0.62 -7.95 -0.45
C PRO A 241 0.50 -7.55 -1.92
N PRO A 242 0.74 -6.28 -2.27
CA PRO A 242 0.53 -5.76 -3.62
C PRO A 242 1.19 -6.54 -4.75
N LEU A 243 2.44 -6.99 -4.57
CA LEU A 243 3.16 -7.67 -5.64
C LEU A 243 2.55 -9.03 -5.95
N GLU A 244 2.12 -9.75 -4.92
CA GLU A 244 1.48 -11.06 -4.97
C GLU A 244 0.07 -10.96 -5.54
N ARG A 245 -0.66 -9.89 -5.22
CA ARG A 245 -1.94 -9.59 -5.87
C ARG A 245 -1.76 -9.50 -7.38
N LEU A 246 -0.75 -8.76 -7.86
CA LEU A 246 -0.44 -8.71 -9.29
C LEU A 246 0.04 -10.06 -9.82
N ALA A 247 0.92 -10.79 -9.11
CA ALA A 247 1.37 -12.11 -9.54
C ALA A 247 0.18 -13.03 -9.87
N ARG A 248 -0.80 -13.11 -8.96
CA ARG A 248 -2.03 -13.88 -9.17
C ARG A 248 -2.86 -13.36 -10.35
N MET A 249 -2.91 -12.05 -10.55
CA MET A 249 -3.64 -11.49 -11.69
C MET A 249 -2.97 -11.84 -13.01
N TYR A 250 -1.64 -11.78 -13.11
CA TYR A 250 -0.93 -12.22 -14.32
C TYR A 250 -1.07 -13.72 -14.56
N GLU A 251 -1.02 -14.56 -13.52
CA GLU A 251 -1.30 -16.00 -13.62
C GLU A 251 -2.70 -16.28 -14.16
N ALA A 252 -3.72 -15.56 -13.68
CA ALA A 252 -5.10 -15.76 -14.12
C ALA A 252 -5.33 -15.43 -15.61
N PHE A 253 -4.31 -14.92 -16.31
CA PHE A 253 -4.31 -14.64 -17.75
C PHE A 253 -3.11 -15.29 -18.48
N ASP A 254 -2.43 -16.26 -17.86
CA ASP A 254 -1.29 -16.99 -18.44
C ASP A 254 -0.09 -16.09 -18.85
N GLU A 255 0.08 -14.94 -18.20
CA GLU A 255 1.13 -13.94 -18.51
C GLU A 255 2.32 -13.98 -17.54
N ARG A 256 2.79 -15.20 -17.20
CA ARG A 256 3.85 -15.37 -16.19
C ARG A 256 5.16 -14.66 -16.57
N GLU A 257 5.55 -14.71 -17.83
CA GLU A 257 6.80 -14.09 -18.31
C GLU A 257 6.76 -12.55 -18.20
N GLN A 258 5.61 -11.96 -18.50
CA GLN A 258 5.38 -10.53 -18.39
C GLN A 258 5.38 -10.09 -16.93
N PHE A 259 4.82 -10.91 -16.03
CA PHE A 259 4.97 -10.68 -14.59
C PHE A 259 6.44 -10.67 -14.17
N PHE A 260 7.26 -11.61 -14.65
CA PHE A 260 8.69 -11.62 -14.34
C PHE A 260 9.42 -10.38 -14.86
N THR A 261 9.01 -9.82 -16.00
CA THR A 261 9.53 -8.54 -16.52
C THR A 261 9.22 -7.39 -15.55
N LEU A 262 7.96 -7.31 -15.09
CA LEU A 262 7.51 -6.33 -14.09
C LEU A 262 8.28 -6.50 -12.76
N ALA A 263 8.34 -7.73 -12.26
CA ALA A 263 8.96 -8.06 -10.98
C ALA A 263 10.48 -7.83 -11.01
N THR A 264 11.14 -8.04 -12.14
CA THR A 264 12.58 -7.71 -12.31
C THR A 264 12.82 -6.20 -12.20
N CYS A 265 11.96 -5.37 -12.79
CA CYS A 265 12.06 -3.92 -12.62
C CYS A 265 11.84 -3.54 -11.16
N TYR A 266 10.90 -4.19 -10.47
CA TYR A 266 10.65 -3.94 -9.05
C TYR A 266 11.82 -4.37 -8.15
N ASP A 267 12.42 -5.53 -8.43
CA ASP A 267 13.58 -6.05 -7.72
C ASP A 267 14.78 -5.09 -7.80
N ARG A 268 15.06 -4.56 -9.00
CA ARG A 268 16.10 -3.54 -9.21
C ARG A 268 15.84 -2.27 -8.41
N PHE A 269 14.59 -1.85 -8.31
CA PHE A 269 14.20 -0.72 -7.47
C PHE A 269 14.48 -0.99 -5.99
N LEU A 270 14.10 -2.15 -5.46
CA LEU A 270 14.37 -2.52 -4.07
C LEU A 270 15.88 -2.59 -3.81
N ALA A 271 16.64 -3.21 -4.71
CA ALA A 271 18.11 -3.27 -4.64
C ALA A 271 18.75 -1.86 -4.63
N ALA A 272 18.26 -0.95 -5.47
CA ALA A 272 18.73 0.44 -5.50
C ALA A 272 18.38 1.19 -4.22
N LEU A 273 17.22 0.90 -3.61
CA LEU A 273 16.92 1.46 -2.31
C LEU A 273 17.88 0.94 -1.24
N GLU A 274 18.28 -0.34 -1.27
CA GLU A 274 19.20 -0.95 -0.28
C GLU A 274 20.64 -0.41 -0.41
N ASN A 275 20.99 0.20 -1.53
CA ASN A 275 22.33 0.70 -1.77
C ASN A 275 22.57 2.07 -1.09
N GLU A 276 23.34 2.07 0.00
CA GLU A 276 23.66 3.26 0.78
C GLU A 276 24.38 4.36 -0.04
N THR A 277 25.23 3.97 -0.99
CA THR A 277 25.91 4.91 -1.89
C THR A 277 24.90 5.67 -2.75
N LEU A 278 23.94 4.95 -3.35
CA LEU A 278 22.87 5.58 -4.13
C LEU A 278 21.95 6.46 -3.26
N GLN A 279 21.61 6.00 -2.05
CA GLN A 279 20.81 6.80 -1.12
C GLN A 279 21.51 8.11 -0.75
N THR A 280 22.82 8.06 -0.50
CA THR A 280 23.63 9.24 -0.17
C THR A 280 23.73 10.20 -1.35
N GLU A 281 24.01 9.67 -2.56
CA GLU A 281 24.07 10.45 -3.79
C GLU A 281 22.75 11.18 -4.06
N TRP A 282 21.61 10.48 -3.93
CA TRP A 282 20.29 11.06 -4.16
C TRP A 282 19.89 12.08 -3.10
N ALA A 283 20.26 11.84 -1.84
CA ALA A 283 20.03 12.79 -0.76
C ALA A 283 20.86 14.07 -0.93
N ALA A 284 22.06 14.00 -1.53
CA ALA A 284 22.93 15.15 -1.74
C ALA A 284 22.49 16.04 -2.92
N ALA A 285 21.80 15.49 -3.92
CA ALA A 285 21.46 16.23 -5.14
C ALA A 285 20.38 17.32 -4.96
N LEU A 286 19.59 17.28 -3.87
CA LEU A 286 18.60 18.28 -3.41
C LEU A 286 18.08 19.27 -4.49
N PRO A 287 17.30 18.80 -5.49
CA PRO A 287 16.69 19.71 -6.45
C PRO A 287 15.74 20.68 -5.72
N GLN A 288 15.74 21.94 -6.11
CA GLN A 288 14.88 22.99 -5.55
C GLN A 288 13.64 23.23 -6.40
N GLY A 289 13.63 22.72 -7.64
CA GLY A 289 12.46 22.73 -8.49
C GLY A 289 12.60 21.88 -9.75
N PRO A 290 11.59 21.89 -10.64
CA PRO A 290 11.60 21.11 -11.88
C PRO A 290 12.78 21.43 -12.81
N GLY A 291 13.29 22.67 -12.79
CA GLY A 291 14.44 23.10 -13.60
C GLY A 291 15.75 22.38 -13.26
N ASP A 292 15.90 21.89 -12.04
CA ASP A 292 17.12 21.24 -11.57
C ASP A 292 17.19 19.76 -11.95
N LEU A 293 16.07 19.18 -12.39
CA LEU A 293 15.97 17.75 -12.71
C LEU A 293 16.85 17.33 -13.89
N GLY A 294 17.24 18.28 -14.76
CA GLY A 294 18.22 18.04 -15.82
C GLY A 294 19.62 17.69 -15.28
N GLN A 295 19.92 18.12 -14.05
CA GLN A 295 21.21 17.90 -13.38
C GLN A 295 21.19 16.68 -12.44
N ALA A 296 20.08 15.93 -12.41
CA ALA A 296 19.98 14.78 -11.51
C ALA A 296 21.08 13.74 -11.79
N PRO A 297 21.53 12.98 -10.77
CA PRO A 297 22.57 11.98 -10.95
C PRO A 297 22.23 10.92 -12.01
N ALA A 298 23.26 10.34 -12.64
CA ALA A 298 23.06 9.31 -13.67
C ALA A 298 22.34 8.07 -13.11
N SER A 299 22.63 7.69 -11.87
CA SER A 299 21.96 6.59 -11.15
C SER A 299 20.45 6.82 -11.01
N TYR A 300 20.04 8.06 -10.72
CA TYR A 300 18.63 8.43 -10.66
C TYR A 300 17.97 8.35 -12.04
N ARG A 301 18.64 8.83 -13.10
CA ARG A 301 18.11 8.71 -14.47
C ARG A 301 17.91 7.25 -14.88
N GLN A 302 18.86 6.37 -14.56
CA GLN A 302 18.73 4.93 -14.79
C GLN A 302 17.54 4.33 -14.02
N MET A 303 17.29 4.78 -12.79
CA MET A 303 16.12 4.35 -12.02
C MET A 303 14.80 4.91 -12.53
N LYS A 304 14.82 6.08 -13.14
CA LYS A 304 13.66 6.60 -13.87
C LYS A 304 13.36 5.75 -15.11
N GLU A 305 14.36 5.37 -15.89
CA GLU A 305 14.19 4.45 -17.04
C GLU A 305 13.67 3.08 -16.62
N ASN A 306 14.17 2.53 -15.50
CA ASN A 306 13.62 1.30 -14.91
C ASN A 306 12.14 1.47 -14.55
N ALA A 307 11.77 2.61 -13.99
CA ALA A 307 10.39 2.93 -13.65
C ALA A 307 9.50 3.10 -14.89
N ASP A 308 10.04 3.61 -15.99
CA ASP A 308 9.33 3.74 -17.26
C ASP A 308 8.97 2.35 -17.82
N ARG A 309 9.92 1.40 -17.82
CA ARG A 309 9.64 0.00 -18.20
C ARG A 309 8.62 -0.67 -17.26
N PHE A 310 8.72 -0.43 -15.96
CA PHE A 310 7.75 -0.91 -14.98
C PHE A 310 6.33 -0.40 -15.26
N LYS A 311 6.20 0.90 -15.57
CA LYS A 311 4.94 1.54 -15.96
C LYS A 311 4.39 1.02 -17.28
N GLU A 312 5.25 0.85 -18.28
CA GLU A 312 4.89 0.31 -19.60
C GLU A 312 4.27 -1.08 -19.45
N GLU A 313 4.86 -1.93 -18.62
CA GLU A 313 4.34 -3.28 -18.38
C GLU A 313 2.99 -3.25 -17.66
N ILE A 314 2.83 -2.42 -16.63
CA ILE A 314 1.52 -2.21 -15.99
C ILE A 314 0.49 -1.70 -17.00
N ALA A 315 0.84 -0.71 -17.82
CA ALA A 315 -0.07 -0.16 -18.83
C ALA A 315 -0.45 -1.22 -19.87
N ARG A 316 0.52 -2.00 -20.36
CA ARG A 316 0.30 -3.13 -21.29
C ARG A 316 -0.70 -4.10 -20.70
N PHE A 317 -0.53 -4.51 -19.44
CA PHE A 317 -1.45 -5.41 -18.75
C PHE A 317 -2.88 -4.84 -18.79
N PHE A 318 -3.12 -3.61 -18.35
CA PHE A 318 -4.47 -3.04 -18.35
C PHE A 318 -5.07 -2.85 -19.76
N LEU A 319 -4.29 -2.36 -20.72
CA LEU A 319 -4.76 -2.14 -22.09
C LEU A 319 -5.13 -3.44 -22.81
N ALA A 320 -4.38 -4.51 -22.57
CA ALA A 320 -4.70 -5.84 -23.08
C ALA A 320 -6.05 -6.36 -22.54
N ARG A 321 -6.54 -5.82 -21.41
CA ARG A 321 -7.83 -6.23 -20.81
C ARG A 321 -9.03 -5.41 -21.27
N HIS A 322 -8.91 -4.50 -22.23
CA HIS A 322 -10.06 -3.70 -22.68
C HIS A 322 -11.26 -4.54 -23.14
N GLN A 323 -11.03 -5.74 -23.71
CA GLN A 323 -12.11 -6.63 -24.16
C GLN A 323 -12.77 -7.40 -23.00
N VAL A 324 -12.00 -7.75 -21.97
CA VAL A 324 -12.46 -8.59 -20.86
C VAL A 324 -12.92 -7.78 -19.64
N TRP A 325 -12.46 -6.53 -19.53
CA TRP A 325 -12.82 -5.54 -18.51
C TRP A 325 -13.39 -4.23 -19.10
N PRO A 326 -14.26 -4.26 -20.15
CA PRO A 326 -14.56 -3.07 -20.97
C PRO A 326 -15.14 -1.91 -20.15
N ARG A 327 -16.15 -2.21 -19.35
CA ARG A 327 -16.82 -1.24 -18.47
C ARG A 327 -15.96 -0.79 -17.28
N PHE A 328 -14.94 -1.56 -16.89
CA PHE A 328 -13.99 -1.11 -15.86
C PHE A 328 -13.03 -0.10 -16.47
N ILE A 329 -12.50 -0.40 -17.66
CA ILE A 329 -11.64 0.52 -18.42
C ILE A 329 -12.39 1.81 -18.77
N GLU A 330 -13.66 1.72 -19.19
CA GLU A 330 -14.53 2.90 -19.42
C GLU A 330 -14.56 3.82 -18.19
N ARG A 331 -14.80 3.26 -17.00
CA ARG A 331 -14.87 4.04 -15.75
C ARG A 331 -13.51 4.50 -15.21
N LEU A 332 -12.43 3.83 -15.61
CA LEU A 332 -11.09 4.26 -15.26
C LEU A 332 -10.67 5.49 -16.08
N LEU A 333 -11.24 5.65 -17.29
CA LEU A 333 -10.92 6.73 -18.22
C LEU A 333 -11.82 7.96 -18.08
N LEU A 334 -13.10 7.76 -17.70
CA LEU A 334 -14.11 8.81 -17.54
C LEU A 334 -14.17 9.33 -16.10
#